data_AF-A0A2H0Y0K2-F1
#
_entry.id   AF-A0A2H0Y0K2-F1
#
_cell.length_a   1.000
_cell.length_b   1.000
_cell.length_c   1.000
_cell.angle_alpha   90.00
_cell.angle_beta   90.00
_cell.angle_gamma   90.00
#
_symmetry.space_group_name_H-M   'P 1'
#
loop_
_entity.id
_entity.type
_entity.pdbx_description
1 polymer ?
#
loop_
_entity_poly.entity_id
_entity_poly.type
_entity_poly.pdbx_seq_one_letter_code
_entity_poly.pdbx_strand_id
1 'polypeptide(L)' 'MHILILSEAFPPETKSASTLFFELAETLVERGHKVSVITRMPRYNVADGTDLNNIPKQETLAGIEV' A
#
# COMPACT_ATOMS: atom_id res chain seq x y z
N MET A 1 13.76 3.85 11.57
CA MET A 1 14.56 3.89 10.34
C MET A 1 13.71 4.46 9.20
N HIS A 2 14.32 4.80 8.07
CA HIS A 2 13.59 5.09 6.83
C HIS A 2 13.63 3.85 5.94
N ILE A 3 12.47 3.30 5.59
CA ILE A 3 12.34 2.05 4.86
C ILE A 3 11.50 2.31 3.62
N LEU A 4 12.02 1.93 2.45
CA LEU A 4 11.30 1.94 1.18
C LEU A 4 10.95 0.50 0.80
N ILE A 5 9.67 0.24 0.54
CA ILE A 5 9.18 -1.03 0.02
C ILE A 5 8.75 -0.81 -1.43
N LEU A 6 9.25 -1.65 -2.34
CA LEU A 6 8.80 -1.68 -3.73
C LEU A 6 7.91 -2.91 -3.91
N SER A 7 6.66 -2.73 -4.30
CA SER A 7 5.72 -3.82 -4.49
C SER A 7 4.96 -3.72 -5.80
N GLU A 8 4.72 -4.87 -6.45
CA GLU A 8 3.86 -4.96 -7.64
C GLU A 8 2.38 -4.82 -7.29
N ALA A 9 1.99 -4.96 -6.03
CA ALA A 9 0.60 -4.78 -5.60
C ALA A 9 0.56 -4.24 -4.17
N PHE A 10 -0.38 -3.33 -3.93
CA PHE A 10 -0.68 -2.78 -2.61
C PHE A 10 -2.20 -2.50 -2.55
N PRO A 11 -2.78 -2.31 -1.35
CA PRO A 11 -4.17 -1.85 -1.28
C PRO A 11 -4.42 -0.66 -2.21
N PRO A 12 -5.57 -0.61 -2.89
CA PRO A 12 -6.77 -1.44 -2.71
C PRO A 12 -6.78 -2.81 -3.43
N GLU A 13 -5.70 -3.28 -4.06
CA GLU A 13 -5.71 -4.61 -4.67
C GLU A 13 -5.74 -5.74 -3.63
N THR A 14 -6.67 -6.69 -3.76
CA THR A 14 -6.76 -7.86 -2.89
C THR A 14 -5.96 -9.02 -3.50
N LYS A 15 -4.68 -9.11 -3.11
CA LYS A 15 -3.75 -10.18 -3.50
C LYS A 15 -2.92 -10.57 -2.28
N SER A 16 -2.45 -11.83 -2.22
CA SER A 16 -1.64 -12.30 -1.09
C SER A 16 -0.39 -11.43 -0.84
N ALA A 17 0.29 -10.99 -1.90
CA ALA A 17 1.44 -10.09 -1.77
C ALA A 17 1.03 -8.70 -1.25
N SER A 18 -0.09 -8.15 -1.73
CA SER A 18 -0.62 -6.86 -1.28
C SER A 18 -0.92 -6.88 0.23
N THR A 19 -1.62 -7.91 0.70
CA THR A 19 -1.92 -8.10 2.14
C THR A 19 -0.64 -8.26 2.96
N LEU A 20 0.29 -9.13 2.54
CA LEU A 20 1.56 -9.34 3.24
C LEU A 20 2.38 -8.06 3.38
N PHE A 21 2.53 -7.30 2.29
CA PHE A 21 3.32 -6.07 2.31
C PHE A 21 2.64 -4.97 3.11
N PHE A 22 1.31 -4.90 3.09
CA PHE A 22 0.56 -3.96 3.92
C PHE A 22 0.75 -4.24 5.41
N GLU A 23 0.52 -5.49 5.84
CA GLU A 23 0.70 -5.89 7.25
C GLU A 23 2.15 -5.70 7.72
N LEU A 24 3.12 -6.00 6.87
CA LEU A 24 4.54 -5.75 7.15
C LEU A 24 4.82 -4.24 7.33
N ALA A 25 4.34 -3.41 6.40
CA ALA A 25 4.55 -1.97 6.42
C ALA A 25 3.90 -1.34 7.66
N GLU A 26 2.66 -1.74 7.97
CA GLU A 26 1.93 -1.30 9.15
C GLU A 26 2.68 -1.66 10.44
N THR A 27 3.10 -2.93 10.58
CA THR A 27 3.88 -3.38 11.74
C THR A 27 5.21 -2.61 11.87
N LEU A 28 5.86 -2.25 10.78
CA LEU A 28 7.09 -1.43 10.81
C LEU A 28 6.80 0.01 11.26
N VAL A 29 5.68 0.59 10.83
CA VAL A 29 5.22 1.91 11.29
C VAL A 29 4.92 1.89 12.79
N GLU A 30 4.19 0.88 13.28
CA GLU A 30 3.90 0.69 14.71
C GLU A 30 5.16 0.60 15.58
N ARG A 31 6.25 0.08 15.01
CA ARG A 31 7.58 0.01 15.66
C ARG A 31 8.38 1.32 15.58
N GLY A 32 7.77 2.40 15.12
CA GLY A 32 8.37 3.73 15.03
C GLY A 32 9.30 3.91 13.83
N HIS A 33 9.13 3.12 12.77
CA HIS A 33 9.83 3.34 11.51
C HIS A 33 9.01 4.25 10.57
N LYS A 34 9.71 5.02 9.74
CA LYS A 34 9.10 5.75 8.63
C LYS A 34 9.14 4.84 7.41
N VAL A 35 7.96 4.49 6.90
CA VAL A 35 7.82 3.54 5.80
C VAL A 35 7.17 4.25 4.62
N SER A 36 7.80 4.15 3.46
CA SER A 36 7.23 4.54 2.19
C SER A 36 7.10 3.32 1.29
N VAL A 37 6.04 3.22 0.51
CA VAL A 37 5.78 2.16 -0.45
C VAL A 37 5.69 2.79 -1.83
N ILE A 38 6.35 2.20 -2.82
CA ILE A 38 6.09 2.51 -4.23
C ILE A 38 5.43 1.29 -4.84
N THR A 39 4.28 1.51 -5.47
CA THR A 39 3.54 0.47 -6.18
C THR A 39 2.98 0.97 -7.50
N ARG A 40 2.43 0.04 -8.29
CA ARG A 40 1.71 0.35 -9.52
C ARG A 40 0.32 0.90 -9.19
N MET A 41 -0.30 1.57 -10.16
CA MET A 41 -1.73 1.85 -10.08
C MET A 41 -2.54 0.53 -10.01
N PRO A 42 -3.54 0.43 -9.12
CA PRO A 42 -4.39 -0.75 -8.96
C PRO A 42 -5.11 -1.09 -10.26
N ARG A 43 -5.23 -2.39 -10.57
CA ARG A 43 -5.90 -2.84 -11.80
C ARG A 43 -6.74 -4.09 -11.62
N TYR A 44 -6.36 -4.98 -10.71
CA TYR A 44 -6.95 -6.30 -10.57
C TYR A 44 -7.40 -6.56 -9.12
N ASN A 45 -8.40 -7.43 -8.94
CA ASN A 45 -8.89 -7.87 -7.64
C ASN A 45 -9.22 -6.71 -6.67
N VAL A 46 -9.82 -5.65 -7.20
CA VAL A 46 -10.32 -4.52 -6.41
C VAL A 46 -11.79 -4.76 -6.04
N ALA A 47 -12.22 -4.23 -4.91
CA ALA A 47 -13.61 -4.38 -4.46
C ALA A 47 -14.58 -3.66 -5.40
N ASP A 48 -15.79 -4.21 -5.54
CA ASP A 48 -16.87 -3.57 -6.29
C ASP A 48 -17.17 -2.17 -5.73
N GLY A 49 -17.29 -1.19 -6.62
CA GLY A 49 -17.49 0.22 -6.25
C GLY A 49 -16.22 1.03 -6.01
N THR A 50 -15.03 0.44 -6.15
CA THR A 50 -13.77 1.20 -6.12
C THR A 50 -13.66 2.11 -7.35
N ASP A 51 -13.49 3.42 -7.16
CA ASP A 51 -13.28 4.37 -8.26
C ASP A 51 -11.81 4.39 -8.71
N LEU A 52 -11.48 3.51 -9.67
CA LEU A 52 -10.13 3.41 -10.23
C LEU A 52 -9.68 4.66 -11.00
N ASN A 53 -10.60 5.54 -11.41
CA ASN A 53 -10.24 6.76 -12.14
C ASN A 53 -9.80 7.88 -11.20
N ASN A 54 -10.08 7.76 -9.90
CA ASN A 54 -9.84 8.77 -8.90
C ASN A 54 -8.97 8.23 -7.74
N ILE A 55 -7.93 7.47 -8.08
CA ILE A 55 -6.92 7.02 -7.11
C ILE A 55 -5.82 8.09 -7.01
N PRO A 56 -5.51 8.58 -5.79
CA PRO A 56 -4.45 9.56 -5.61
C PRO A 56 -3.10 8.96 -6.01
N LYS A 57 -2.22 9.79 -6.58
CA LYS A 57 -0.84 9.38 -6.90
C LYS A 57 0.06 9.23 -5.68
N GLN A 58 -0.36 9.83 -4.57
CA GLN A 58 0.31 9.76 -3.29
C GLN A 58 -0.74 9.89 -2.18
N GLU A 59 -0.67 9.01 -1.18
CA GLU A 59 -1.55 9.03 -0.03
C GLU A 59 -0.84 8.54 1.25
N THR A 60 -1.57 8.54 2.36
CA THR A 60 -1.10 7.95 3.61
C THR A 60 -2.11 6.94 4.12
N LEU A 61 -1.70 5.68 4.16
CA LEU A 61 -2.52 4.55 4.60
C LEU A 61 -1.90 3.95 5.87
N ALA A 62 -2.63 3.95 7.00
CA ALA A 62 -2.12 3.43 8.28
C ALA A 62 -0.73 3.99 8.68
N GLY A 63 -0.45 5.26 8.34
CA GLY A 63 0.85 5.90 8.60
C GLY A 63 1.97 5.53 7.62
N ILE A 64 1.66 4.77 6.57
CA ILE A 64 2.54 4.42 5.46
C ILE A 64 2.34 5.44 4.34
N GLU A 65 3.42 6.03 3.83
CA GLU A 65 3.37 6.88 2.63
C GLU A 65 3.36 5.99 1.39
N VAL A 66 2.33 6.08 0.54
CA VAL A 66 2.18 5.25 -0.68
C VAL A 66 2.11 6.14 -1.90
#